data_AF-A0A6V7LRF5-F1
#
_entry.id   AF-A0A6V7LRF5-F1
#
_cell.length_a   1.000
_cell.length_b   1.000
_cell.length_c   1.000
_cell.angle_alpha   90.00
_cell.angle_beta   90.00
_cell.angle_gamma   90.00
#
_symmetry.space_group_name_H-M   'P 1'
#
loop_
_entity.id
_entity.type
_entity.pdbx_description
1 polymer ?
#
loop_
_entity_poly.entity_id
_entity_poly.type
_entity_poly.pdbx_seq_one_letter_code
_entity_poly.pdbx_strand_id
1 'polypeptide(L)' 'ACYGYADPEKVARVRKLYEELKLPAAYASYEEDAYNSITADIEKLPDRLPRDLFHKFLQK' A
#
# COMPACT_ATOMS: atom_id res chain seq x y z
N ALA A 1 20.67 15.36 8.97
CA ALA A 1 19.94 14.36 8.19
C ALA A 1 20.02 13.02 8.92
N CYS A 2 18.89 12.39 9.25
CA CYS A 2 18.82 11.15 10.06
C CYS A 2 18.44 9.91 9.25
N TYR A 3 18.25 10.06 7.94
CA TYR A 3 17.84 8.98 7.04
C TYR A 3 19.06 8.19 6.54
N GLY A 4 18.98 6.85 6.50
CA GLY A 4 20.07 5.97 6.01
C GLY A 4 21.15 5.61 7.04
N TYR A 5 20.93 5.87 8.33
CA TYR A 5 21.84 5.49 9.41
C TYR A 5 21.26 4.34 10.24
N ALA A 6 22.09 3.40 10.68
CA ALA A 6 21.70 2.27 11.52
C ALA A 6 21.50 2.65 13.01
N ASP A 7 21.79 3.90 13.40
CA ASP A 7 21.63 4.37 14.77
C ASP A 7 20.15 4.30 15.20
N PRO A 8 19.82 3.61 16.30
CA PRO A 8 18.44 3.41 16.73
C PRO A 8 17.72 4.73 17.06
N GLU A 9 18.44 5.74 17.55
CA GLU A 9 17.87 7.08 17.82
C GLU A 9 17.47 7.81 16.52
N LYS A 10 18.25 7.64 15.44
CA LYS A 10 17.94 8.24 14.14
C LYS A 10 16.75 7.53 13.48
N VAL A 11 16.66 6.20 13.61
CA VAL A 11 15.50 5.42 13.16
C VAL A 11 14.24 5.82 13.93
N ALA A 12 14.32 5.97 15.26
CA ALA A 12 13.18 6.41 16.07
C ALA A 12 12.68 7.80 15.65
N ARG A 13 13.58 8.72 15.32
CA ARG A 13 13.23 10.06 14.83
C ARG A 13 12.53 10.01 13.45
N VAL A 14 12.98 9.13 12.55
CA VAL A 14 12.33 8.93 11.25
C VAL A 14 10.95 8.29 11.42
N ARG A 15 10.81 7.30 12.31
CA ARG A 15 9.51 6.68 12.63
C ARG A 15 8.51 7.69 13.21
N LYS A 16 8.95 8.55 14.15
CA LYS A 16 8.12 9.65 14.66
C LYS A 16 7.66 10.60 13.56
N LEU A 17 8.57 10.98 12.66
CA LEU A 17 8.22 11.81 11.52
C LEU A 17 7.16 11.14 10.65
N TYR A 18 7.22 9.81 10.47
CA TYR A 18 6.21 9.08 9.71
C TYR A 18 4.84 9.07 10.38
N GLU A 19 4.80 8.95 11.71
CA GLU A 19 3.58 9.08 12.49
C GLU A 19 2.99 10.50 12.42
N GLU A 20 3.83 11.54 12.55
CA GLU A 20 3.43 12.95 12.43
C GLU A 20 2.86 13.28 11.05
N LEU A 21 3.47 12.74 9.99
CA LEU A 21 3.00 12.84 8.61
C LEU A 21 1.75 11.99 8.35
N LYS A 22 1.28 11.22 9.35
CA LYS A 22 0.15 10.30 9.25
C LYS A 22 0.31 9.31 8.09
N LEU A 23 1.55 8.89 7.80
CA LEU A 23 1.84 7.90 6.76
C LEU A 23 1.05 6.60 6.92
N PRO A 24 0.78 6.08 8.14
CA PRO A 24 -0.08 4.91 8.29
C PRO A 24 -1.51 5.15 7.78
N ALA A 25 -2.08 6.34 8.03
CA ALA A 25 -3.40 6.68 7.54
C ALA A 25 -3.41 6.93 6.02
N ALA A 26 -2.38 7.60 5.49
CA ALA A 26 -2.22 7.79 4.06
C ALA A 26 -2.04 6.44 3.32
N TYR A 27 -1.31 5.50 3.91
CA TYR A 27 -1.16 4.15 3.39
C TYR A 27 -2.49 3.41 3.39
N ALA A 28 -3.27 3.46 4.49
CA ALA A 28 -4.58 2.80 4.55
C ALA A 28 -5.55 3.34 3.48
N SER A 29 -5.62 4.65 3.28
CA SER A 29 -6.42 5.25 2.21
C SER A 29 -5.92 4.84 0.82
N TYR A 30 -4.61 4.85 0.60
CA TYR A 30 -4.02 4.42 -0.66
C TYR A 30 -4.27 2.92 -0.94
N GLU A 31 -4.22 2.07 0.08
CA GLU A 31 -4.48 0.64 -0.03
C GLU A 31 -5.92 0.38 -0.43
N GLU A 32 -6.89 1.08 0.17
CA GLU A 32 -8.30 1.00 -0.21
C GLU A 32 -8.54 1.49 -1.65
N ASP A 33 -7.98 2.65 -2.00
CA ASP A 33 -8.10 3.22 -3.35
C ASP A 33 -7.47 2.32 -4.41
N ALA A 34 -6.27 1.79 -4.13
CA ALA A 34 -5.58 0.85 -5.02
C ALA A 34 -6.37 -0.45 -5.16
N TYR A 35 -6.90 -0.99 -4.05
CA TYR A 35 -7.73 -2.20 -4.08
C TYR A 35 -8.98 -2.01 -4.96
N ASN A 36 -9.67 -0.89 -4.79
CA ASN A 36 -10.84 -0.54 -5.58
C ASN A 36 -10.49 -0.33 -7.06
N SER A 37 -9.38 0.35 -7.35
CA SER A 37 -8.92 0.58 -8.73
C SER A 37 -8.56 -0.73 -9.43
N ILE A 38 -7.79 -1.60 -8.78
CA ILE A 38 -7.38 -2.88 -9.37
C ILE A 38 -8.60 -3.78 -9.57
N THR A 39 -9.54 -3.79 -8.61
CA THR A 39 -10.80 -4.53 -8.72
C THR A 39 -11.62 -4.06 -9.94
N ALA A 40 -11.78 -2.74 -10.11
CA ALA A 40 -12.48 -2.17 -11.25
C ALA A 40 -11.78 -2.48 -12.59
N ASP A 41 -10.46 -2.58 -12.60
CA ASP A 41 -9.70 -2.94 -13.80
C ASP A 41 -9.82 -4.43 -14.12
N ILE A 42 -9.88 -5.31 -13.11
CA ILE A 42 -10.17 -6.74 -13.27
C ILE A 42 -11.57 -6.95 -13.86
N GLU A 43 -12.56 -6.17 -13.42
CA GLU A 43 -13.93 -6.23 -13.96
C GLU A 43 -14.00 -5.82 -15.44
N LYS A 44 -13.16 -4.86 -15.87
CA LYS A 44 -13.07 -4.42 -17.26
C LYS A 44 -12.29 -5.40 -18.15
N LEU A 45 -11.60 -6.39 -17.59
CA LEU A 45 -10.86 -7.35 -18.39
C LEU A 45 -11.81 -8.22 -19.24
N PRO A 46 -11.46 -8.48 -20.51
CA PRO A 46 -12.26 -9.32 -21.37
C PRO A 46 -12.36 -10.75 -20.83
N ASP A 47 -13.51 -11.41 -21.04
CA ASP A 47 -13.87 -12.77 -20.57
C ASP A 47 -12.90 -13.90 -20.95
N ARG A 48 -11.85 -13.61 -21.73
CA ARG A 48 -10.78 -14.57 -22.04
C ARG A 48 -9.82 -14.81 -20.86
N LEU A 49 -9.87 -13.97 -19.82
CA LEU A 49 -9.02 -14.11 -18.64
C LEU A 49 -9.88 -14.44 -17.40
N PRO A 50 -9.53 -15.46 -16.62
CA PRO A 50 -10.26 -15.80 -15.42
C PRO A 50 -10.07 -14.71 -14.36
N ARG A 51 -11.07 -13.83 -14.22
CA ARG A 51 -11.13 -12.77 -13.19
C ARG A 51 -10.92 -13.32 -11.78
N ASP A 52 -11.42 -14.53 -11.52
CA ASP A 52 -11.25 -15.26 -10.25
C ASP A 52 -9.78 -15.44 -9.83
N LEU A 53 -8.87 -15.56 -10.79
CA LEU A 53 -7.45 -15.68 -10.49
C LEU A 53 -6.91 -14.37 -9.90
N PHE A 54 -7.28 -13.23 -10.48
CA PHE A 54 -6.84 -11.92 -10.00
C PHE A 54 -7.45 -11.58 -8.64
N HIS A 55 -8.71 -11.94 -8.40
CA HIS A 55 -9.32 -11.81 -7.06
C HIS A 55 -8.58 -12.65 -6.00
N LYS A 56 -8.13 -13.87 -6.34
CA LYS A 56 -7.29 -14.69 -5.44
C LYS A 56 -5.92 -14.08 -5.16
N PHE A 57 -5.36 -13.30 -6.08
CA PHE A 57 -4.10 -12.60 -5.85
C PHE A 57 -4.26 -11.33 -5.00
N LEU A 58 -5.43 -10.68 -5.07
CA LEU A 58 -5.80 -9.53 -4.25
C LEU A 58 -6.17 -9.90 -2.81
N GLN A 59 -6.83 -11.04 -2.60
CA GLN A 59 -7.08 -11.60 -1.27
C GLN A 59 -5.84 -12.37 -0.79
N LYS A 60 -4.87 -11.68 -0.24
CA LYS A 60 -3.71 -12.31 0.40
C LYS A 60 -3.69 -12.07 1.91
#